data_AF-A0A398BG18-F1
#
_entry.id   AF-A0A398BG18-F1
#
_cell.length_a   1.000
_cell.length_b   1.000
_cell.length_c   1.000
_cell.angle_alpha   90.00
_cell.angle_beta   90.00
_cell.angle_gamma   90.00
#
_symmetry.space_group_name_H-M   'P 1'
#
loop_
_entity.id
_entity.type
_entity.pdbx_description
1 polymer ?
#
loop_
_entity_poly.entity_id
_entity_poly.type
_entity_poly.pdbx_seq_one_letter_code
_entity_poly.pdbx_strand_id
1 'polypeptide(L)' 'MKVYKIGKATIYVESALLDMPREEAKKWVADELAKGNPLLKEMERVVNECYRECALNDDL' A
#
# COMPACT_ATOMS: atom_id res chain seq x y z
N MET A 1 0.62 18.09 2.75
CA MET A 1 1.95 17.70 2.23
C MET A 1 2.73 16.96 3.30
N LYS A 2 3.19 15.72 3.03
CA LYS A 2 4.14 15.00 3.90
C LYS A 2 5.47 14.78 3.17
N VAL A 3 6.56 14.81 3.93
CA VAL A 3 7.91 14.60 3.42
C VAL A 3 8.51 13.35 4.06
N TYR A 4 8.92 12.41 3.23
CA TYR A 4 9.62 11.19 3.66
C TYR A 4 11.07 11.26 3.19
N LYS A 5 12.01 10.94 4.09
CA LYS A 5 13.43 10.81 3.75
C LYS A 5 13.83 9.35 3.86
N ILE A 6 14.25 8.76 2.75
CA ILE A 6 14.69 7.36 2.67
C ILE A 6 16.09 7.34 2.06
N GLY A 7 17.10 7.13 2.90
CA GLY A 7 18.51 7.23 2.50
C GLY A 7 18.85 8.61 1.93
N LYS A 8 19.25 8.66 0.65
CA LYS A 8 19.52 9.92 -0.09
C LYS A 8 18.31 10.48 -0.83
N ALA A 9 17.18 9.76 -0.86
CA ALA A 9 15.97 10.18 -1.55
C ALA A 9 15.05 10.99 -0.63
N THR A 10 14.47 12.05 -1.18
CA THR A 10 13.40 12.83 -0.54
C THR A 10 12.13 12.67 -1.36
N ILE A 11 11.06 12.19 -0.72
CA ILE A 11 9.76 11.96 -1.35
C ILE A 11 8.78 12.99 -0.79
N TYR A 12 8.23 13.80 -1.68
CA TYR A 12 7.17 14.76 -1.38
C TYR A 12 5.85 14.13 -1.79
N VAL A 13 4.94 13.99 -0.82
CA VAL A 13 3.60 13.46 -1.10
C VAL A 13 2.58 14.55 -0.81
N GLU A 14 1.85 14.94 -1.85
CA GLU A 14 0.75 15.88 -1.80
C GLU A 14 -0.52 15.16 -2.24
N SER A 15 -1.31 14.73 -1.26
CA SER A 15 -2.55 14.00 -1.52
C SER A 15 -3.51 14.22 -0.35
N ALA A 16 -4.78 14.48 -0.66
CA ALA A 16 -5.86 14.55 0.33
C ALA A 16 -6.03 13.23 1.10
N LEU A 17 -5.57 12.11 0.54
CA LEU A 17 -5.58 10.81 1.21
C LEU A 17 -4.63 10.75 2.41
N LEU A 18 -3.64 11.64 2.50
CA LEU A 18 -2.71 11.68 3.64
C LEU A 18 -3.36 12.20 4.92
N ASP A 19 -4.39 13.03 4.77
CA ASP A 19 -5.11 13.66 5.88
C ASP A 19 -6.35 12.83 6.26
N MET A 20 -6.62 11.76 5.52
CA MET A 20 -7.72 10.83 5.79
C MET A 20 -7.49 10.06 7.10
N PRO A 21 -8.44 10.08 8.05
CA PRO A 21 -8.39 9.26 9.24
C PRO A 21 -8.23 7.78 8.90
N ARG A 22 -7.49 7.04 9.75
CA ARG A 22 -7.16 5.63 9.51
C ARG A 22 -8.40 4.75 9.24
N GLU A 23 -9.48 4.97 9.97
CA GLU A 23 -10.71 4.18 9.79
C GLU A 23 -11.44 4.51 8.49
N GLU A 24 -11.40 5.78 8.06
CA GLU A 24 -11.95 6.19 6.77
C GLU A 24 -11.12 5.61 5.61
N ALA A 25 -9.79 5.61 5.74
CA ALA A 25 -8.89 5.01 4.76
C ALA A 25 -9.14 3.51 4.59
N LYS A 26 -9.34 2.77 5.69
CA LYS A 26 -9.69 1.34 5.63
C LYS A 26 -10.99 1.11 4.87
N LYS A 27 -12.01 1.91 5.16
CA LYS A 27 -13.31 1.81 4.49
C LYS A 27 -13.17 2.10 2.99
N TRP A 28 -12.46 3.16 2.64
CA TRP A 28 -12.20 3.53 1.25
C TRP A 28 -11.50 2.39 0.47
N VAL A 29 -10.47 1.77 1.05
CA VAL A 29 -9.79 0.62 0.43
C VAL A 29 -10.75 -0.55 0.22
N ALA A 30 -11.57 -0.89 1.22
CA ALA A 30 -12.54 -1.98 1.11
C ALA A 30 -13.58 -1.73 0.02
N ASP A 31 -14.11 -0.50 -0.05
CA ASP A 31 -15.09 -0.10 -1.07
C ASP A 31 -14.49 -0.13 -2.48
N GLU A 32 -13.25 0.35 -2.65
CA GLU A 32 -12.56 0.34 -3.96
C GLU A 32 -12.16 -1.06 -4.42
N LEU A 33 -11.76 -1.94 -3.49
CA LEU A 33 -11.54 -3.36 -3.78
C LEU A 33 -12.83 -4.04 -4.23
N ALA A 34 -13.96 -3.78 -3.56
CA ALA A 34 -15.27 -4.33 -3.93
C ALA A 34 -15.72 -3.88 -5.33
N LYS A 35 -15.38 -2.65 -5.73
CA LYS A 35 -15.60 -2.15 -7.10
C LYS A 35 -14.66 -2.75 -8.14
N GLY A 36 -13.64 -3.49 -7.70
CA GLY A 36 -12.68 -4.14 -8.58
C GLY A 36 -11.58 -3.23 -9.10
N ASN A 37 -11.18 -2.22 -8.33
CA ASN A 37 -10.12 -1.28 -8.70
C ASN A 37 -8.83 -2.04 -9.13
N PRO A 38 -8.37 -1.89 -10.39
CA PRO A 38 -7.30 -2.70 -10.94
C PRO A 38 -5.95 -2.44 -10.27
N LEU A 39 -5.72 -1.21 -9.78
CA LEU A 39 -4.48 -0.85 -9.11
C LEU A 39 -4.38 -1.51 -7.73
N LEU A 40 -5.47 -1.52 -6.97
CA LEU A 40 -5.50 -2.16 -5.65
C LEU A 40 -5.35 -3.69 -5.75
N LYS A 41 -5.94 -4.30 -6.77
CA LYS A 41 -5.74 -5.74 -7.05
C LYS A 41 -4.29 -6.07 -7.35
N GLU A 42 -3.63 -5.23 -8.15
CA GLU A 42 -2.22 -5.43 -8.49
C GLU A 42 -1.31 -5.23 -7.26
N MET A 43 -1.60 -4.22 -6.43
CA MET A 43 -0.89 -4.03 -5.16
C MET A 43 -1.07 -5.24 -4.23
N GLU A 44 -2.29 -5.75 -4.09
CA GLU A 44 -2.57 -6.95 -3.30
C GLU A 44 -1.82 -8.18 -3.85
N ARG A 45 -1.82 -8.38 -5.16
CA ARG A 45 -1.08 -9.47 -5.82
C ARG A 45 0.40 -9.40 -5.51
N VAL A 46 1.04 -8.25 -5.75
CA VAL A 46 2.48 -8.06 -5.54
C VAL A 46 2.86 -8.23 -4.07
N VAL A 47 2.09 -7.64 -3.15
CA VAL A 47 2.34 -7.78 -1.71
C VAL A 47 2.25 -9.24 -1.28
N ASN A 48 1.22 -9.97 -1.74
CA ASN A 48 1.06 -11.39 -1.43
C ASN A 48 2.17 -12.24 -2.05
N GLU A 49 2.66 -11.90 -3.24
CA GLU A 49 3.82 -12.55 -3.86
C GLU A 49 5.09 -12.34 -3.02
N CYS A 50 5.37 -11.12 -2.56
CA CYS A 50 6.50 -10.86 -1.67
C CYS A 50 6.41 -11.68 -0.37
N TYR A 51 5.23 -11.78 0.25
CA TYR A 51 5.06 -12.61 1.45
C TYR A 51 5.25 -14.10 1.17
N ARG A 52 4.80 -14.61 0.01
CA ARG A 52 5.04 -16.00 -0.40
C ARG A 52 6.52 -16.28 -0.62
N GLU A 53 7.24 -15.38 -1.29
CA GLU A 53 8.67 -15.51 -1.50
C GLU A 53 9.44 -15.46 -0.19
N CYS A 54 9.09 -14.58 0.75
CA CYS A 54 9.71 -14.57 2.09
C CYS A 54 9.41 -15.86 2.88
N ALA A 55 8.17 -16.35 2.86
CA ALA A 55 7.79 -17.57 3.57
C ALA A 55 8.49 -18.83 3.01
N LEU A 56 8.86 -18.83 1.74
CA LEU A 56 9.63 -19.92 1.11
C LEU A 56 11.13 -19.90 1.45
N ASN A 57 11.64 -18.79 1.99
CA ASN A 57 13.06 -18.63 2.35
C ASN A 57 13.34 -18.91 3.84
N ASP A 58 12.32 -19.10 4.67
CA ASP A 58 12.46 -19.49 6.09
C ASP A 58 12.53 -21.03 6.29
N ASP A 59 12.41 -21.82 5.21
CA ASP A 59 12.47 -23.30 5.21
C ASP A 59 13.84 -23.86 4.72
N LEU A 60 14.91 -23.05 4.67
CA LEU A 60 16.29 -23.45 4.27
C LEU A 60 17.34 -23.20 5.35
#